data_AF-A0A9E4ZPP4-F1
#
_entry.id   AF-A0A9E4ZPP4-F1
#
_cell.length_a   1.000
_cell.length_b   1.000
_cell.length_c   1.000
_cell.angle_alpha   90.00
_cell.angle_beta   90.00
_cell.angle_gamma   90.00
#
_symmetry.space_group_name_H-M   'P 1'
#
loop_
_entity.id
_entity.type
_entity.pdbx_description
1 polymer ?
#
loop_
_entity_poly.entity_id
_entity_poly.type
_entity_poly.pdbx_seq_one_letter_code
_entity_poly.pdbx_strand_id
1 'polypeptide(L)'
;MREDVLNIILKAHKEKVKVTLPKIDSLQEAYEIQNALVEKLGGRKIGYKLGLTKEEVLEKLSLNEPVIGVLLDFMDKTKNGVDVENAVNPLLELEVVAKRVRNSWRYFLGFEIPDEKISNSDPLSLVANNVNAWGFVVGEEEVNKEEVNECELYKDGNLLGRGKVNLKYLPWLENKVKINDGMIVFTGAIVGPVNLSKGKYEGRCGKYKIILSL
;
A
#
# COMPACT_ATOMS: atom_id res chain seq x y z
N MET A 1 23.31 -6.56 6.58
CA MET A 1 22.51 -6.10 5.42
C MET A 1 22.97 -6.80 4.13
N ARG A 2 22.03 -7.40 3.40
CA ARG A 2 22.26 -8.12 2.12
C ARG A 2 22.26 -7.16 0.92
N GLU A 3 23.42 -6.60 0.59
CA GLU A 3 23.56 -5.68 -0.55
C GLU A 3 23.21 -6.31 -1.90
N ASP A 4 23.41 -7.62 -2.06
CA ASP A 4 23.04 -8.37 -3.25
C ASP A 4 21.53 -8.31 -3.52
N VAL A 5 20.70 -8.57 -2.49
CA VAL A 5 19.23 -8.51 -2.60
C VAL A 5 18.77 -7.07 -2.87
N LEU A 6 19.31 -6.10 -2.15
CA LEU A 6 19.00 -4.68 -2.35
C LEU A 6 19.29 -4.23 -3.78
N ASN A 7 20.45 -4.59 -4.33
CA ASN A 7 20.84 -4.22 -5.70
C ASN A 7 19.92 -4.84 -6.75
N ILE A 8 19.43 -6.06 -6.54
CA ILE A 8 18.43 -6.69 -7.42
C ILE A 8 17.11 -5.92 -7.39
N ILE A 9 16.64 -5.53 -6.20
CA ILE A 9 15.40 -4.74 -6.07
C ILE A 9 15.58 -3.36 -6.74
N LEU A 10 16.67 -2.66 -6.49
CA LEU A 10 16.97 -1.37 -7.12
C LEU A 10 17.03 -1.48 -8.65
N LYS A 11 17.62 -2.55 -9.17
CA LYS A 11 17.61 -2.85 -10.61
C LYS A 11 16.18 -3.01 -11.13
N ALA A 12 15.31 -3.73 -10.42
CA ALA A 12 13.90 -3.89 -10.80
C ALA A 12 13.15 -2.55 -10.87
N HIS A 13 13.38 -1.64 -9.91
CA HIS A 13 12.80 -0.29 -9.94
C HIS A 13 13.34 0.55 -11.10
N LYS A 14 14.66 0.49 -11.36
CA LYS A 14 15.30 1.30 -12.41
C LYS A 14 14.98 0.81 -13.81
N GLU A 15 15.05 -0.50 -14.04
CA GLU A 15 14.90 -1.11 -15.35
C GLU A 15 13.45 -1.52 -15.65
N LYS A 16 12.53 -1.40 -14.68
CA LYS A 16 11.11 -1.75 -14.81
C LYS A 16 10.92 -3.21 -15.25
N VAL A 17 11.59 -4.12 -14.55
CA VAL A 17 11.55 -5.56 -14.84
C VAL A 17 11.10 -6.34 -13.61
N LYS A 18 10.44 -7.49 -13.83
CA LYS A 18 10.23 -8.47 -12.76
C LYS A 18 11.53 -9.19 -12.44
N VAL A 19 11.78 -9.45 -11.16
CA VAL A 19 12.97 -10.14 -10.67
C VAL A 19 12.60 -11.20 -9.62
N THR A 20 13.45 -12.20 -9.49
CA THR A 20 13.40 -13.17 -8.38
C THR A 20 14.50 -12.83 -7.40
N LEU A 21 14.16 -12.76 -6.12
CA LEU A 21 15.12 -12.50 -5.04
C LEU A 21 15.73 -13.82 -4.53
N PRO A 22 17.01 -13.81 -4.15
CA PRO A 22 17.57 -14.81 -3.27
C PRO A 22 16.75 -14.95 -1.98
N LYS A 23 16.85 -16.10 -1.32
CA LYS A 23 16.18 -16.33 -0.04
C LYS A 23 16.62 -15.28 1.00
N ILE A 24 15.63 -14.76 1.71
CA ILE A 24 15.76 -13.92 2.90
C ILE A 24 15.45 -14.80 4.11
N ASP A 25 16.27 -14.73 5.14
CA ASP A 25 16.23 -15.70 6.24
C ASP A 25 15.38 -15.24 7.42
N SER A 26 15.11 -13.94 7.54
CA SER A 26 14.29 -13.41 8.64
C SER A 26 13.51 -12.13 8.30
N LEU A 27 12.48 -11.86 9.10
CA LEU A 27 11.72 -10.61 9.03
C LEU A 27 12.58 -9.38 9.36
N GLN A 28 13.51 -9.52 10.31
CA GLN A 28 14.46 -8.45 10.63
C GLN A 28 15.31 -8.09 9.41
N GLU A 29 15.89 -9.10 8.76
CA GLU A 29 16.69 -8.91 7.54
C GLU A 29 15.86 -8.26 6.42
N ALA A 30 14.61 -8.67 6.24
CA ALA A 30 13.71 -8.06 5.26
C ALA A 30 13.50 -6.55 5.54
N TYR A 31 13.27 -6.16 6.80
CA TYR A 31 13.13 -4.76 7.17
C TYR A 31 14.45 -3.97 7.05
N GLU A 32 15.61 -4.59 7.33
CA GLU A 32 16.91 -3.97 7.06
C GLU A 32 17.09 -3.65 5.57
N ILE A 33 16.73 -4.58 4.68
CA ILE A 33 16.75 -4.38 3.23
C ILE A 33 15.76 -3.29 2.82
N GLN A 34 14.53 -3.31 3.35
CA GLN A 34 13.51 -2.29 3.07
C GLN A 34 13.98 -0.90 3.47
N ASN A 35 14.56 -0.74 4.67
CA ASN A 35 15.05 0.55 5.14
C ASN A 35 16.14 1.10 4.22
N ALA A 36 17.09 0.24 3.81
CA ALA A 36 18.12 0.61 2.86
C ALA A 36 17.53 0.95 1.47
N LEU A 37 16.52 0.20 1.01
CA LEU A 37 15.81 0.50 -0.23
C LEU A 37 15.14 1.87 -0.17
N VAL A 38 14.38 2.16 0.89
CA VAL A 38 13.70 3.44 1.09
C VAL A 38 14.70 4.59 1.10
N GLU A 39 15.85 4.42 1.76
CA GLU A 39 16.94 5.42 1.75
C GLU A 39 17.49 5.65 0.34
N LYS A 40 17.70 4.58 -0.45
CA LYS A 40 18.23 4.66 -1.82
C LYS A 40 17.22 5.21 -2.83
N LEU A 41 15.92 4.95 -2.65
CA LEU A 41 14.86 5.55 -3.45
C LEU A 41 14.75 7.06 -3.18
N GLY A 42 15.13 7.51 -1.98
CA GLY A 42 15.14 8.91 -1.59
C GLY A 42 13.73 9.46 -1.36
N GLY A 43 13.58 10.78 -1.46
CA GLY A 43 12.31 11.46 -1.20
C GLY A 43 11.99 11.62 0.29
N ARG A 44 10.86 12.27 0.58
CA ARG A 44 10.44 12.52 1.96
C ARG A 44 9.43 11.46 2.38
N LYS A 45 9.68 10.82 3.53
CA LYS A 45 8.68 9.96 4.18
C LYS A 45 7.44 10.78 4.57
N ILE A 46 6.30 10.40 4.02
CA ILE A 46 5.00 11.05 4.27
C ILE A 46 3.98 10.10 4.91
N GLY A 47 4.31 8.83 5.10
CA GLY A 47 3.36 7.90 5.68
C GLY A 47 3.83 6.46 5.67
N TYR A 48 2.86 5.60 5.95
CA TYR A 48 3.02 4.16 6.00
C TYR A 48 1.84 3.47 5.32
N LYS A 49 2.02 2.21 4.95
CA LYS A 49 0.93 1.34 4.50
C LYS A 49 0.99 0.01 5.24
N LEU A 50 -0.17 -0.57 5.50
CA LEU A 50 -0.29 -1.87 6.14
C LEU A 50 -0.61 -2.93 5.08
N GLY A 51 0.30 -3.89 4.90
CA GLY A 51 0.06 -5.07 4.08
C GLY A 51 -0.35 -6.28 4.93
N LEU A 52 -0.98 -7.26 4.28
CA LEU A 52 -1.36 -8.55 4.88
C LEU A 52 -2.24 -8.39 6.14
N THR A 53 -3.27 -7.53 6.07
CA THR A 53 -4.15 -7.19 7.21
C THR A 53 -5.36 -8.12 7.38
N LYS A 54 -5.49 -9.16 6.56
CA LYS A 54 -6.55 -10.17 6.70
C LYS A 54 -6.05 -11.33 7.55
N GLU A 55 -6.85 -11.76 8.53
CA GLU A 55 -6.48 -12.85 9.46
C GLU A 55 -6.17 -14.16 8.71
N GLU A 56 -7.01 -14.52 7.74
CA GLU A 56 -6.80 -15.69 6.87
C GLU A 56 -5.45 -15.66 6.12
N VAL A 57 -4.96 -14.46 5.75
CA VAL A 57 -3.69 -14.28 5.05
C VAL A 57 -2.52 -14.39 6.04
N LEU A 58 -2.66 -13.80 7.23
CA LEU A 58 -1.66 -13.92 8.30
C LEU A 58 -1.47 -15.39 8.71
N GLU A 59 -2.55 -16.13 8.94
CA GLU A 59 -2.52 -17.55 9.28
C GLU A 59 -1.86 -18.39 8.18
N LYS A 60 -2.29 -18.20 6.92
CA LYS A 60 -1.73 -18.91 5.76
C LYS A 60 -0.23 -18.69 5.62
N LEU A 61 0.26 -17.51 5.98
CA LEU A 61 1.67 -17.12 5.89
C LEU A 61 2.43 -17.34 7.21
N SER A 62 1.78 -17.92 8.22
CA SER A 62 2.34 -18.13 9.57
C SER A 62 2.90 -16.84 10.18
N LEU A 63 2.23 -15.72 9.94
CA LEU A 63 2.53 -14.40 10.49
C LEU A 63 1.55 -14.09 11.63
N ASN A 64 2.05 -13.42 12.67
CA ASN A 64 1.23 -13.00 13.81
C ASN A 64 0.82 -11.52 13.73
N GLU A 65 1.42 -10.76 12.82
CA GLU A 65 1.19 -9.33 12.66
C GLU A 65 1.28 -8.90 11.18
N PRO A 66 0.60 -7.81 10.79
CA PRO A 66 0.71 -7.26 9.43
C PRO A 66 2.12 -6.73 9.15
N VAL A 67 2.38 -6.44 7.88
CA VAL A 67 3.67 -5.89 7.43
C VAL A 67 3.56 -4.41 7.11
N ILE A 68 4.66 -3.67 7.26
CA ILE A 68 4.67 -2.21 7.12
C ILE A 68 5.44 -1.80 5.86
N GLY A 69 4.80 -1.07 4.96
CA GLY A 69 5.47 -0.33 3.89
C GLY A 69 5.64 1.14 4.25
N VAL A 70 6.61 1.81 3.63
CA VAL A 70 6.89 3.25 3.78
C VAL A 70 6.39 3.99 2.54
N LEU A 71 5.65 5.08 2.77
CA LEU A 71 5.16 5.96 1.72
C LEU A 71 6.08 7.18 1.58
N LEU A 72 6.54 7.40 0.35
CA LEU A 72 7.41 8.52 -0.04
C LEU A 72 6.61 9.54 -0.85
N ASP A 73 6.99 10.81 -0.76
CA ASP A 73 6.23 11.92 -1.36
C ASP A 73 6.05 11.81 -2.87
N PHE A 74 7.04 11.30 -3.61
CA PHE A 74 6.90 11.05 -5.05
C PHE A 74 5.88 9.94 -5.41
N MET A 75 5.45 9.12 -4.44
CA MET A 75 4.41 8.10 -4.63
C MET A 75 3.00 8.70 -4.62
N ASP A 76 2.82 9.94 -4.13
CA ASP A 76 1.53 10.63 -4.16
C ASP A 76 1.16 11.00 -5.60
N LYS A 77 0.12 10.35 -6.13
CA LYS A 77 -0.42 10.56 -7.48
C LYS A 77 -1.71 11.39 -7.48
N THR A 78 -2.13 11.89 -6.32
CA THR A 78 -3.42 12.57 -6.14
C THR A 78 -3.58 13.78 -7.08
N LYS A 79 -2.52 14.57 -7.28
CA LYS A 79 -2.56 15.77 -8.13
C LYS A 79 -2.09 15.56 -9.56
N ASN A 80 -1.12 14.67 -9.75
CA ASN A 80 -0.43 14.51 -11.03
C ASN A 80 -1.00 13.38 -11.88
N GLY A 81 -1.99 12.64 -11.37
CA GLY A 81 -2.50 11.44 -12.02
C GLY A 81 -1.54 10.26 -11.91
N VAL A 82 -1.99 9.12 -12.42
CA VAL A 82 -1.26 7.85 -12.35
C VAL A 82 -0.75 7.51 -13.75
N ASP A 83 0.56 7.46 -13.90
CA ASP A 83 1.21 6.98 -15.12
C ASP A 83 1.58 5.50 -14.97
N VAL A 84 0.65 4.63 -15.41
CA VAL A 84 0.80 3.17 -15.32
C VAL A 84 1.92 2.62 -16.20
N GLU A 85 2.39 3.36 -17.21
CA GLU A 85 3.48 2.93 -18.10
C GLU A 85 4.84 2.89 -17.39
N ASN A 86 4.93 3.49 -16.20
CA ASN A 86 6.12 3.44 -15.35
C ASN A 86 6.11 2.31 -14.32
N ALA A 87 5.06 1.49 -14.27
CA ALA A 87 4.98 0.33 -13.39
C ALA A 87 5.26 -0.97 -14.15
N VAL A 88 5.67 -2.03 -13.42
CA VAL A 88 5.94 -3.36 -14.00
C VAL A 88 4.67 -4.20 -14.05
N ASN A 89 3.96 -4.27 -12.93
CA ASN A 89 2.69 -4.95 -12.76
C ASN A 89 1.84 -4.19 -11.74
N PRO A 90 1.27 -3.03 -12.12
CA PRO A 90 0.48 -2.21 -11.21
C PRO A 90 -0.84 -2.88 -10.85
N LEU A 91 -1.14 -2.88 -9.57
CA LEU A 91 -2.40 -3.34 -8.99
C LEU A 91 -3.15 -2.16 -8.39
N LEU A 92 -4.41 -2.37 -8.02
CA LEU A 92 -5.24 -1.36 -7.36
C LEU A 92 -5.95 -1.97 -6.16
N GLU A 93 -5.89 -1.26 -5.05
CA GLU A 93 -6.57 -1.61 -3.80
C GLU A 93 -7.37 -0.39 -3.31
N LEU A 94 -8.64 -0.62 -2.96
CA LEU A 94 -9.46 0.38 -2.30
C LEU A 94 -9.23 0.31 -0.80
N GLU A 95 -8.90 1.44 -0.17
CA GLU A 95 -8.55 1.52 1.24
C GLU A 95 -9.20 2.70 1.97
N VAL A 96 -9.20 2.64 3.30
CA VAL A 96 -9.32 3.82 4.15
C VAL A 96 -7.91 4.37 4.40
N VAL A 97 -7.77 5.68 4.27
CA VAL A 97 -6.54 6.41 4.56
C VAL A 97 -6.74 7.20 5.85
N ALA A 98 -5.94 6.91 6.87
CA ALA A 98 -5.93 7.67 8.12
C ALA A 98 -4.82 8.74 8.07
N LYS A 99 -5.19 10.01 8.15
CA LYS A 99 -4.26 11.14 8.21
C LYS A 99 -4.12 11.63 9.64
N ARG A 100 -2.88 11.72 10.11
CA ARG A 100 -2.56 12.27 11.43
C ARG A 100 -2.78 13.78 11.41
N VAL A 101 -3.62 14.27 12.32
CA VAL A 101 -3.79 15.70 12.57
C VAL A 101 -3.67 15.94 14.07
N ARG A 102 -2.56 16.51 14.50
CA ARG A 102 -2.14 16.62 15.90
C ARG A 102 -2.15 15.23 16.58
N ASN A 103 -3.06 15.03 17.53
CA ASN A 103 -3.23 13.78 18.28
C ASN A 103 -4.50 13.01 17.86
N SER A 104 -5.11 13.33 16.71
CA SER A 104 -6.29 12.65 16.19
C SER A 104 -6.08 12.16 14.75
N TRP A 105 -7.04 11.36 14.30
CA TRP A 105 -7.10 10.81 12.96
C TRP A 105 -8.25 11.43 12.18
N ARG A 106 -7.97 11.88 10.96
CA ARG A 106 -8.98 12.17 9.94
C ARG A 106 -8.94 11.05 8.91
N TYR A 107 -10.09 10.63 8.38
CA TYR A 107 -10.17 9.47 7.51
C TYR A 107 -10.61 9.88 6.11
N PHE A 108 -10.10 9.21 5.09
CA PHE A 108 -10.41 9.44 3.68
C PHE A 108 -10.54 8.10 2.97
N LEU A 109 -11.19 8.06 1.81
CA LEU A 109 -11.00 6.93 0.90
C LEU A 109 -9.71 7.15 0.11
N GLY A 110 -9.03 6.05 -0.24
CA GLY A 110 -7.85 6.10 -1.08
C GLY A 110 -7.73 4.87 -1.97
N PHE A 111 -6.98 5.03 -3.04
CA PHE A 111 -6.48 3.92 -3.85
C PHE A 111 -5.00 3.73 -3.57
N GLU A 112 -4.63 2.57 -3.02
CA GLU A 112 -3.23 2.13 -3.06
C GLU A 112 -2.96 1.52 -4.44
N ILE A 113 -1.78 1.79 -4.99
CA ILE A 113 -1.31 1.24 -6.26
C ILE A 113 -0.01 0.49 -6.00
N PRO A 114 -0.08 -0.78 -5.54
CA PRO A 114 1.10 -1.62 -5.44
C PRO A 114 1.67 -1.94 -6.82
N ASP A 115 2.99 -2.11 -6.92
CA ASP A 115 3.64 -2.59 -8.14
C ASP A 115 4.43 -3.88 -7.86
N GLU A 116 3.92 -4.99 -8.40
CA GLU A 116 4.44 -6.33 -8.12
C GLU A 116 5.65 -6.65 -9.02
N LYS A 117 6.83 -6.18 -8.59
CA LYS A 117 8.11 -6.40 -9.27
C LYS A 117 8.82 -7.69 -8.88
N ILE A 118 8.45 -8.28 -7.74
CA ILE A 118 9.12 -9.46 -7.20
C ILE A 118 8.28 -10.71 -7.48
N SER A 119 8.88 -11.72 -8.11
CA SER A 119 8.19 -12.97 -8.45
C SER A 119 8.07 -13.95 -7.27
N ASN A 120 8.84 -13.75 -6.21
CA ASN A 120 8.72 -14.53 -4.98
C ASN A 120 7.37 -14.28 -4.32
N SER A 121 6.68 -15.35 -3.88
CA SER A 121 5.39 -15.27 -3.21
C SER A 121 5.49 -15.23 -1.68
N ASP A 122 6.71 -15.16 -1.13
CA ASP A 122 6.93 -15.21 0.32
C ASP A 122 6.82 -13.81 0.97
N PRO A 123 6.40 -13.71 2.24
CA PRO A 123 6.22 -12.42 2.91
C PRO A 123 7.52 -11.64 3.13
N LEU A 124 8.67 -12.30 3.23
CA LEU A 124 9.94 -11.63 3.50
C LEU A 124 10.39 -10.84 2.26
N SER A 125 10.23 -11.44 1.08
CA SER A 125 10.44 -10.77 -0.20
C SER A 125 9.52 -9.56 -0.38
N LEU A 126 8.26 -9.67 0.04
CA LEU A 126 7.30 -8.57 0.04
C LEU A 126 7.77 -7.41 0.94
N VAL A 127 8.14 -7.71 2.19
CA VAL A 127 8.66 -6.71 3.14
C VAL A 127 9.90 -6.03 2.59
N ALA A 128 10.89 -6.80 2.12
CA ALA A 128 12.13 -6.29 1.56
C ALA A 128 11.90 -5.33 0.38
N ASN A 129 10.89 -5.58 -0.46
CA ASN A 129 10.47 -4.69 -1.54
C ASN A 129 9.47 -3.60 -1.10
N ASN A 130 9.59 -3.11 0.14
CA ASN A 130 8.74 -2.04 0.69
C ASN A 130 7.23 -2.33 0.56
N VAL A 131 6.86 -3.61 0.71
CA VAL A 131 5.49 -4.11 0.58
C VAL A 131 4.86 -3.73 -0.76
N ASN A 132 5.66 -3.70 -1.84
CA ASN A 132 5.27 -3.28 -3.18
C ASN A 132 4.77 -1.83 -3.30
N ALA A 133 5.07 -0.94 -2.34
CA ALA A 133 4.67 0.47 -2.42
C ALA A 133 5.21 1.14 -3.69
N TRP A 134 4.32 1.72 -4.51
CA TRP A 134 4.70 2.41 -5.74
C TRP A 134 3.94 3.72 -5.94
N GLY A 135 2.62 3.71 -5.78
CA GLY A 135 1.80 4.90 -5.94
C GLY A 135 0.55 4.85 -5.09
N PHE A 136 -0.09 5.99 -4.91
CA PHE A 136 -1.40 6.07 -4.30
C PHE A 136 -2.15 7.34 -4.70
N VAL A 137 -3.47 7.33 -4.51
CA VAL A 137 -4.36 8.48 -4.66
C VAL A 137 -5.23 8.59 -3.41
N VAL A 138 -5.40 9.80 -2.86
CA VAL A 138 -6.27 10.04 -1.71
C VAL A 138 -7.44 10.93 -2.12
N GLY A 139 -8.65 10.57 -1.71
CA GLY A 139 -9.85 11.38 -1.93
C GLY A 139 -9.83 12.67 -1.11
N GLU A 140 -10.57 13.67 -1.57
CA GLU A 140 -10.65 14.98 -0.90
C GLU A 140 -11.68 15.00 0.25
N GLU A 141 -12.72 14.17 0.16
CA GLU A 141 -13.80 14.11 1.13
C GLU A 141 -13.36 13.33 2.38
N GLU A 142 -13.43 13.97 3.54
CA GLU A 142 -13.24 13.30 4.81
C GLU A 142 -14.42 12.38 5.10
N VAL A 143 -14.12 11.13 5.46
CA VAL A 143 -15.13 10.13 5.79
C VAL A 143 -15.31 10.01 7.30
N ASN A 144 -16.56 9.85 7.72
CA ASN A 144 -16.86 9.40 9.07
C ASN A 144 -16.60 7.89 9.16
N LYS A 145 -15.61 7.48 9.97
CA LYS A 145 -15.24 6.06 10.13
C LYS A 145 -16.39 5.18 10.62
N GLU A 146 -17.36 5.74 11.36
CA GLU A 146 -18.52 4.97 11.86
C GLU A 146 -19.56 4.71 10.76
N GLU A 147 -19.51 5.48 9.67
CA GLU A 147 -20.41 5.34 8.51
C GLU A 147 -19.79 4.46 7.40
N VAL A 148 -18.49 4.15 7.48
CA VAL A 148 -17.74 3.40 6.46
C VAL A 148 -17.43 2.01 7.00
N ASN A 149 -18.37 1.07 6.75
CA ASN A 149 -18.29 -0.31 7.24
C ASN A 149 -17.98 -1.31 6.12
N GLU A 150 -18.55 -1.11 4.94
CA GLU A 150 -18.39 -1.95 3.77
C GLU A 150 -18.25 -1.07 2.54
N CYS A 151 -17.38 -1.50 1.62
CA CYS A 151 -17.08 -0.76 0.41
C CYS A 151 -17.12 -1.66 -0.82
N GLU A 152 -17.33 -1.04 -1.96
CA GLU A 152 -17.41 -1.66 -3.27
C GLU A 152 -16.42 -0.99 -4.22
N LEU A 153 -15.77 -1.79 -5.06
CA LEU A 153 -14.90 -1.31 -6.12
C LEU A 153 -15.51 -1.62 -7.47
N TYR A 154 -15.60 -0.61 -8.32
CA TYR A 154 -16.11 -0.71 -9.68
C TYR A 154 -15.03 -0.35 -10.71
N LYS A 155 -15.13 -0.95 -11.90
CA LYS A 155 -14.43 -0.50 -13.11
C LYS A 155 -15.42 -0.37 -14.27
N ASP A 156 -15.50 0.83 -14.84
CA ASP A 156 -16.40 1.17 -15.94
C ASP A 156 -17.86 0.76 -15.66
N GLY A 157 -18.28 0.96 -14.41
CA GLY A 157 -19.61 0.59 -13.91
C GLY A 157 -19.78 -0.87 -13.49
N ASN A 158 -18.82 -1.75 -13.76
CA ASN A 158 -18.86 -3.17 -13.38
C ASN A 158 -18.29 -3.37 -11.98
N LEU A 159 -19.01 -4.09 -11.11
CA LEU A 159 -18.53 -4.42 -9.76
C LEU A 159 -17.36 -5.40 -9.86
N LEU A 160 -16.19 -5.00 -9.34
CA LEU A 160 -15.01 -5.83 -9.22
C LEU A 160 -14.96 -6.59 -7.89
N GLY A 161 -15.51 -6.00 -6.82
CA GLY A 161 -15.53 -6.65 -5.52
C GLY A 161 -16.14 -5.80 -4.42
N ARG A 162 -16.33 -6.43 -3.26
CA ARG A 162 -16.86 -5.83 -2.04
C ARG A 162 -16.06 -6.32 -0.85
N GLY A 163 -15.90 -5.49 0.17
CA GLY A 163 -15.16 -5.85 1.37
C GLY A 163 -15.45 -4.93 2.55
N LYS A 164 -15.09 -5.41 3.74
CA LYS A 164 -15.30 -4.70 5.01
C LYS A 164 -14.07 -3.90 5.39
N VAL A 165 -14.33 -2.74 5.98
CA VAL A 165 -13.29 -1.85 6.49
C VAL A 165 -12.68 -2.46 7.75
N ASN A 166 -11.34 -2.44 7.83
CA ASN A 166 -10.61 -2.95 8.97
C ASN A 166 -9.55 -1.93 9.43
N LEU A 167 -9.82 -1.26 10.56
CA LEU A 167 -8.92 -0.27 11.16
C LEU A 167 -8.17 -0.82 12.38
N LYS A 168 -8.30 -2.11 12.70
CA LYS A 168 -7.85 -2.68 13.98
C LYS A 168 -6.33 -2.59 14.21
N TYR A 169 -5.56 -2.50 13.13
CA TYR A 169 -4.10 -2.43 13.18
C TYR A 169 -3.53 -1.01 13.24
N LEU A 170 -4.36 0.03 13.16
CA LEU A 170 -3.90 1.41 13.27
C LEU A 170 -3.24 1.68 14.64
N PRO A 171 -3.82 1.28 15.79
CA PRO A 171 -3.14 1.42 17.09
C PRO A 171 -1.88 0.56 17.23
N TRP A 172 -1.85 -0.63 16.60
CA TRP A 172 -0.65 -1.46 16.55
C TRP A 172 0.49 -0.75 15.82
N LEU A 173 0.20 -0.08 14.70
CA LEU A 173 1.19 0.68 13.94
C LEU A 173 1.74 1.85 14.76
N GLU A 174 0.90 2.57 15.49
CA GLU A 174 1.31 3.67 16.38
C GLU A 174 2.33 3.22 17.45
N ASN A 175 2.25 1.97 17.89
CA ASN A 175 3.20 1.40 18.84
C ASN A 175 4.51 0.92 18.19
N LYS A 176 4.52 0.74 16.86
CA LYS A 176 5.67 0.22 16.10
C LYS A 176 6.51 1.32 15.46
N VAL A 177 5.89 2.42 15.03
CA VAL A 177 6.56 3.50 14.31
C VAL A 177 6.13 4.88 14.79
N LYS A 178 7.03 5.86 14.67
CA LYS A 178 6.69 7.25 14.92
C LYS A 178 5.88 7.84 13.77
N ILE A 179 4.63 8.21 14.05
CA ILE A 179 3.73 8.90 13.12
C ILE A 179 3.66 10.38 13.50
N ASN A 180 4.18 11.24 12.62
CA ASN A 180 4.16 12.69 12.82
C ASN A 180 2.88 13.32 12.28
N ASP A 181 2.59 14.54 12.73
CA ASP A 181 1.50 15.35 12.18
C ASP A 181 1.60 15.47 10.64
N GLY A 182 0.46 15.36 9.97
CA GLY A 182 0.35 15.38 8.52
C GLY A 182 0.67 14.07 7.80
N MET A 183 1.24 13.05 8.48
CA MET A 183 1.48 11.74 7.86
C MET A 183 0.19 10.99 7.58
N ILE A 184 0.21 10.15 6.55
CA ILE A 184 -0.92 9.28 6.18
C ILE A 184 -0.61 7.80 6.44
N VAL A 185 -1.66 7.02 6.67
CA VAL A 185 -1.60 5.57 6.80
C VAL A 185 -2.66 4.95 5.90
N PHE A 186 -2.21 4.13 4.95
CA PHE A 186 -3.06 3.19 4.22
C PHE A 186 -3.30 1.97 5.12
N THR A 187 -4.55 1.75 5.53
CA THR A 187 -4.89 0.83 6.63
C THR A 187 -4.99 -0.64 6.21
N GLY A 188 -4.80 -0.92 4.93
CA GLY A 188 -4.89 -2.23 4.31
C GLY A 188 -6.16 -2.39 3.46
N ALA A 189 -6.04 -3.23 2.43
CA ALA A 189 -7.03 -3.41 1.38
C ALA A 189 -8.43 -3.79 1.92
N ILE A 190 -9.42 -2.97 1.56
CA ILE A 190 -10.84 -3.29 1.71
C ILE A 190 -11.28 -4.18 0.55
N VAL A 191 -10.97 -3.74 -0.68
CA VAL A 191 -11.21 -4.47 -1.93
C VAL A 191 -9.96 -4.46 -2.77
N GLY A 192 -9.65 -5.59 -3.40
CA GLY A 192 -8.43 -5.78 -4.20
C GLY A 192 -7.46 -6.78 -3.54
N PRO A 193 -6.25 -6.93 -4.11
CA PRO A 193 -5.78 -6.22 -5.30
C PRO A 193 -6.49 -6.64 -6.59
N VAL A 194 -6.67 -5.70 -7.53
CA VAL A 194 -7.12 -5.96 -8.91
C VAL A 194 -6.10 -5.40 -9.91
N ASN A 195 -6.02 -5.98 -11.11
CA ASN A 195 -5.11 -5.48 -12.14
C ASN A 195 -5.49 -4.04 -12.54
N LEU A 196 -4.50 -3.13 -12.51
CA LEU A 196 -4.69 -1.76 -12.92
C LEU A 196 -4.48 -1.62 -14.43
N SER A 197 -5.48 -1.07 -15.12
CA SER A 197 -5.48 -0.88 -16.58
C SER A 197 -6.35 0.32 -16.94
N LYS A 198 -6.30 0.79 -18.19
CA LYS A 198 -7.15 1.91 -18.64
C LYS A 198 -8.63 1.72 -18.28
N GLY A 199 -9.30 2.82 -17.94
CA GLY A 199 -10.70 2.84 -17.53
C GLY A 199 -10.95 3.71 -16.29
N LYS A 200 -12.22 3.78 -15.88
CA LYS A 200 -12.66 4.53 -14.72
C LYS A 200 -12.91 3.59 -13.54
N TYR A 201 -12.14 3.76 -12.48
CA TYR A 201 -12.33 3.06 -11.21
C TYR A 201 -13.11 3.93 -10.24
N GLU A 202 -14.04 3.32 -9.51
CA GLU A 202 -14.86 3.98 -8.51
C GLU A 202 -14.94 3.13 -7.24
N GLY A 203 -14.46 3.69 -6.13
CA GLY A 203 -14.61 3.10 -4.80
C GLY A 203 -15.79 3.76 -4.09
N ARG A 204 -16.72 2.96 -3.57
CA ARG A 204 -17.91 3.45 -2.85
C ARG A 204 -17.96 2.88 -1.45
N CYS A 205 -18.21 3.72 -0.46
CA CYS A 205 -18.40 3.33 0.93
C CYS A 205 -19.58 4.11 1.51
N GLY A 206 -20.79 3.56 1.46
CA GLY A 206 -22.00 4.29 1.80
C GLY A 206 -22.21 5.51 0.89
N LYS A 207 -22.26 6.72 1.46
CA LYS A 207 -22.40 7.97 0.70
C LYS A 207 -21.07 8.48 0.09
N TYR A 208 -19.94 8.01 0.60
CA TYR A 208 -18.62 8.46 0.21
C TYR A 208 -18.15 7.73 -1.05
N LYS A 209 -17.40 8.44 -1.91
CA LYS A 209 -16.79 7.82 -3.08
C LYS A 209 -15.44 8.44 -3.44
N ILE A 210 -14.61 7.64 -4.11
CA ILE A 210 -13.37 8.07 -4.76
C ILE A 210 -13.37 7.57 -6.21
N ILE A 211 -12.84 8.40 -7.11
CA ILE A 211 -12.77 8.08 -8.54
C ILE A 211 -11.31 8.20 -8.99
N LEU A 212 -10.87 7.23 -9.79
CA LEU A 212 -9.60 7.25 -10.51
C LEU A 212 -9.90 7.00 -11.99
N SER A 213 -9.34 7.80 -12.89
CA SER A 213 -9.46 7.62 -14.34
C SER A 213 -8.07 7.49 -14.95
N LEU A 214 -7.88 6.46 -15.78
CA LEU A 214 -6.63 6.10 -16.44
C LEU A 214 -6.79 5.99 -17.96
#